data_AF-Q9AYE5-F1
#
_entry.id   AF-Q9AYE5-F1
#
_cell.length_a   1.000
_cell.length_b   1.000
_cell.length_c   1.000
_cell.angle_alpha   90.00
_cell.angle_beta   90.00
_cell.angle_gamma   90.00
#
_symmetry.space_group_name_H-M   'P 1'
#
loop_
_entity.id
_entity.type
_entity.pdbx_description
1 polymer ?
#
loop_
_entity_poly.entity_id
_entity_poly.type
_entity_poly.pdbx_seq_one_letter_code
_entity_poly.pdbx_strand_id
1 'polypeptide(L)'
;SLIAQNRSVIFPIIFEALERNITSHWNQAVHGLTANVRKMFLDMDSELFEECQQQYIEKQARAKDMEEQRLSAWRQLEAAAAKASGDDMVLVN
;
A
#
# COMPACT_ATOMS: atom_id res chain seq x y z
N SER A 1 -6.66 28.88 -8.37
CA SER A 1 -6.20 28.50 -7.02
C SER A 1 -4.80 27.92 -7.12
N LEU A 2 -3.96 28.10 -6.09
CA LEU A 2 -2.60 27.52 -6.04
C LEU A 2 -2.62 25.98 -6.17
N ILE A 3 -3.61 25.31 -5.58
CA ILE A 3 -3.78 23.86 -5.70
C ILE A 3 -3.97 23.45 -7.16
N ALA A 4 -4.83 24.15 -7.91
CA ALA A 4 -5.09 23.83 -9.31
C ALA A 4 -3.87 24.05 -10.22
N GLN A 5 -3.04 25.06 -9.93
CA GLN A 5 -1.82 25.34 -10.68
C GLN A 5 -0.71 24.31 -10.41
N ASN A 6 -0.70 23.70 -9.23
CA ASN A 6 0.34 22.76 -8.80
C ASN A 6 -0.16 21.32 -8.66
N ARG A 7 -1.35 21.03 -9.21
CA ARG A 7 -2.04 19.74 -9.01
C ARG A 7 -1.21 18.54 -9.48
N SER A 8 -0.46 18.68 -10.57
CA SER A 8 0.42 17.63 -11.11
C SER A 8 1.55 17.21 -10.15
N VAL A 9 1.91 18.06 -9.20
CA VAL A 9 2.92 17.75 -8.17
C VAL A 9 2.26 17.36 -6.86
N ILE A 10 1.25 18.13 -6.42
CA ILE A 10 0.63 17.95 -5.10
C ILE A 10 -0.23 16.69 -5.07
N PHE A 11 -1.04 16.45 -6.10
CA PHE A 11 -2.06 15.41 -6.06
C PHE A 11 -1.45 14.00 -5.97
N PRO A 12 -0.43 13.62 -6.76
CA PRO A 12 0.22 12.32 -6.62
C PRO A 12 0.79 12.06 -5.22
N ILE A 13 1.28 13.10 -4.52
CA ILE A 13 1.86 12.98 -3.18
C ILE A 13 0.79 12.62 -2.14
N ILE A 14 -0.39 13.21 -2.25
CA ILE A 14 -1.47 13.05 -1.25
C ILE A 14 -2.46 11.94 -1.60
N PHE A 15 -2.48 11.46 -2.85
CA PHE A 15 -3.47 10.51 -3.36
C PHE A 15 -3.61 9.28 -2.47
N GLU A 16 -2.50 8.62 -2.14
CA GLU A 16 -2.51 7.42 -1.28
C GLU A 16 -3.10 7.69 0.11
N ALA A 17 -2.82 8.86 0.70
CA ALA A 17 -3.40 9.22 1.98
C ALA A 17 -4.93 9.38 1.90
N LEU A 18 -5.43 9.93 0.80
CA LEU A 18 -6.88 10.04 0.55
C LEU A 18 -7.52 8.66 0.38
N GLU A 19 -6.92 7.76 -0.41
CA GLU A 19 -7.44 6.41 -0.62
C GLU A 19 -7.48 5.60 0.69
N ARG A 20 -6.41 5.68 1.50
CA ARG A 20 -6.37 5.02 2.82
C ARG A 20 -7.45 5.54 3.76
N ASN A 21 -7.67 6.86 3.78
CA ASN A 21 -8.71 7.46 4.61
C ASN A 21 -10.12 7.03 4.18
N ILE A 22 -10.37 6.92 2.88
CA ILE A 22 -11.66 6.42 2.37
C ILE A 22 -11.87 4.95 2.73
N THR A 23 -10.80 4.15 2.72
CA THR A 23 -10.93 2.71 2.95
C THR A 23 -11.25 2.38 4.41
N SER A 24 -10.66 3.09 5.37
CA SER A 24 -10.69 2.62 6.77
C SER A 24 -10.59 3.69 7.85
N HIS A 25 -10.85 4.97 7.55
CA HIS A 25 -10.83 5.98 8.62
C HIS A 25 -12.00 5.80 9.58
N TRP A 26 -11.71 5.73 10.89
CA TRP A 26 -12.70 5.44 11.94
C TRP A 26 -13.72 6.58 12.15
N ASN A 27 -13.32 7.83 11.87
CA ASN A 27 -14.17 9.00 12.03
C ASN A 27 -14.96 9.29 10.74
N GLN A 28 -16.29 9.24 10.83
CA GLN A 28 -17.20 9.47 9.70
C GLN A 28 -17.09 10.86 9.07
N ALA A 29 -16.85 11.90 9.87
CA ALA A 29 -16.72 13.27 9.36
C ALA A 29 -15.44 13.43 8.54
N VAL A 30 -14.33 12.85 9.01
CA VAL A 30 -13.06 12.82 8.26
C VAL A 30 -13.20 12.03 6.96
N HIS A 31 -13.92 10.90 6.98
CA HIS A 31 -14.23 10.15 5.77
C HIS A 31 -15.01 11.00 4.75
N GLY A 32 -16.06 11.71 5.19
CA GLY A 32 -16.84 12.60 4.34
C GLY A 32 -16.02 13.77 3.76
N LEU A 33 -15.19 14.42 4.57
CA LEU A 33 -14.30 15.49 4.12
C LEU A 33 -13.28 14.98 3.09
N THR A 34 -12.72 13.79 3.31
CA THR A 34 -11.78 13.15 2.39
C THR A 34 -12.44 12.85 1.04
N ALA A 35 -13.67 12.30 1.05
CA ALA A 35 -14.42 12.04 -0.17
C ALA A 35 -14.68 13.32 -0.98
N ASN A 36 -14.99 14.43 -0.30
CA ASN A 36 -15.18 15.73 -0.96
C ASN A 36 -13.89 16.24 -1.63
N VAL A 37 -12.74 16.15 -0.94
CA VAL A 37 -11.45 16.55 -1.51
C VAL A 37 -11.07 15.66 -2.69
N ARG A 38 -11.26 14.35 -2.57
CA ARG A 38 -11.02 13.41 -3.67
C ARG A 38 -11.87 13.74 -4.88
N LYS A 39 -13.17 14.00 -4.67
CA LYS A 39 -14.08 14.41 -5.75
C LYS A 39 -13.64 15.72 -6.39
N MET A 40 -13.18 16.70 -5.61
CA MET A 40 -12.64 17.96 -6.14
C MET A 40 -11.46 17.74 -7.08
N PHE A 41 -10.55 16.83 -6.77
CA PHE A 41 -9.43 16.51 -7.67
C PHE A 41 -9.87 15.75 -8.92
N LEU A 42 -10.80 14.80 -8.79
CA LEU A 42 -11.38 14.10 -9.95
C LEU A 42 -12.07 15.09 -10.90
N ASP A 43 -12.90 15.99 -10.37
CA ASP A 43 -13.62 16.99 -11.15
C ASP A 43 -12.66 18.06 -11.74
N MET A 44 -11.46 18.22 -11.16
CA MET A 44 -10.45 19.19 -11.61
C MET A 44 -9.57 18.67 -12.75
N ASP A 45 -9.18 17.40 -12.69
CA ASP A 45 -8.31 16.75 -13.68
C ASP A 45 -8.49 15.24 -13.63
N SER A 46 -9.39 14.72 -14.46
CA SER A 46 -9.73 13.30 -14.47
C SER A 46 -8.60 12.42 -15.02
N GLU A 47 -7.80 12.93 -15.95
CA GLU A 47 -6.67 12.19 -16.53
C GLU A 47 -5.57 11.99 -15.49
N LEU A 48 -5.18 13.06 -14.78
CA LEU A 48 -4.22 12.94 -13.66
C LEU A 48 -4.75 12.04 -12.54
N PHE A 49 -6.07 12.05 -12.31
CA PHE A 49 -6.71 11.15 -11.36
C PHE A 49 -6.56 9.68 -11.74
N GLU A 50 -6.88 9.34 -12.98
CA GLU A 50 -6.76 7.97 -13.50
C GLU A 50 -5.30 7.50 -13.45
N GLU A 51 -4.34 8.38 -13.78
CA GLU A 51 -2.91 8.08 -13.67
C GLU A 51 -2.52 7.74 -12.22
N CYS A 52 -2.89 8.59 -11.24
CA CYS A 52 -2.60 8.34 -9.84
C CYS A 52 -3.26 7.05 -9.34
N GLN A 53 -4.49 6.77 -9.78
CA GLN A 53 -5.22 5.56 -9.42
C GLN A 53 -4.51 4.30 -9.95
N GLN A 54 -4.05 4.32 -11.20
CA GLN A 54 -3.31 3.21 -11.81
C GLN A 54 -1.97 2.97 -11.08
N GLN A 55 -1.21 4.03 -10.81
CA GLN A 55 0.05 3.94 -10.05
C GLN A 55 -0.18 3.38 -8.64
N TYR A 56 -1.27 3.76 -7.97
CA TYR A 56 -1.63 3.25 -6.65
C TYR A 56 -1.96 1.75 -6.68
N ILE A 57 -2.73 1.28 -7.66
CA ILE A 57 -3.04 -0.15 -7.84
C ILE A 57 -1.76 -0.96 -8.07
N GLU A 58 -0.88 -0.50 -8.94
CA GLU A 58 0.41 -1.16 -9.20
C GLU A 58 1.30 -1.19 -7.96
N LYS A 59 1.33 -0.10 -7.19
CA LYS A 59 2.06 -0.06 -5.92
C LYS A 59 1.52 -1.09 -4.92
N GLN A 60 0.19 -1.22 -4.79
CA GLN A 60 -0.42 -2.22 -3.92
C GLN A 60 -0.12 -3.65 -4.37
N ALA A 61 -0.20 -3.93 -5.68
CA ALA A 61 0.13 -5.24 -6.23
C ALA A 61 1.60 -5.61 -5.92
N ARG A 62 2.54 -4.71 -6.20
CA ARG A 62 3.96 -4.92 -5.87
C ARG A 62 4.20 -5.11 -4.37
N ALA A 63 3.53 -4.34 -3.52
CA ALA A 63 3.65 -4.49 -2.07
C ALA A 63 3.17 -5.87 -1.59
N LYS A 64 2.08 -6.38 -2.16
CA LYS A 64 1.57 -7.72 -1.89
C LYS A 64 2.56 -8.80 -2.34
N ASP A 65 3.08 -8.70 -3.56
CA ASP A 65 4.06 -9.66 -4.09
C ASP A 65 5.33 -9.71 -3.24
N MET A 66 5.85 -8.54 -2.83
CA MET A 66 7.01 -8.47 -1.93
C MET A 66 6.73 -9.12 -0.57
N GLU A 67 5.53 -8.93 -0.02
CA GLU A 67 5.14 -9.56 1.24
C GLU A 67 5.04 -11.08 1.11
N GLU A 68 4.49 -11.59 0.01
CA GLU A 68 4.44 -13.03 -0.28
C GLU A 68 5.84 -13.64 -0.42
N GLN A 69 6.75 -12.95 -1.12
CA GLN A 69 8.16 -13.36 -1.22
C GLN A 69 8.85 -13.36 0.15
N ARG A 70 8.61 -12.32 0.97
CA ARG A 70 9.13 -12.22 2.33
C ARG A 70 8.67 -13.41 3.17
N LEU A 71 7.37 -13.72 3.15
CA LEU A 71 6.80 -14.86 3.89
C LEU A 71 7.36 -16.20 3.41
N SER A 72 7.56 -16.38 2.11
CA SER A 72 8.18 -17.58 1.56
C SER A 72 9.62 -17.76 2.05
N ALA A 73 10.43 -16.69 2.05
CA ALA A 73 11.78 -16.70 2.57
C ALA A 73 11.82 -17.06 4.06
N TRP A 74 10.92 -16.50 4.87
CA TRP A 74 10.80 -16.85 6.30
C TRP A 74 10.48 -18.33 6.52
N ARG A 75 9.54 -18.91 5.76
CA ARG A 75 9.21 -20.34 5.86
C ARG A 75 10.39 -21.25 5.52
N GLN A 76 11.21 -20.87 4.53
CA GLN A 76 12.40 -21.63 4.17
C GLN A 76 13.46 -21.59 5.29
N LEU A 77 13.64 -20.42 5.92
CA LEU A 77 14.54 -20.26 7.06
C LEU A 77 14.07 -21.10 8.27
N GLU A 78 12.78 -21.06 8.59
CA GLU A 78 12.18 -21.88 9.65
C GLU A 78 12.36 -23.38 9.39
N ALA A 79 12.12 -23.84 8.16
CA ALA A 79 12.32 -25.24 7.78
C ALA A 79 13.79 -25.67 7.85
N ALA A 80 14.73 -24.80 7.45
CA ALA A 80 16.16 -25.06 7.56
C ALA A 80 16.62 -25.16 9.01
N ALA A 81 16.15 -24.24 9.87
CA ALA A 81 16.44 -24.26 11.30
C ALA A 81 15.88 -25.52 11.97
N ALA A 82 14.63 -25.91 11.67
CA ALA A 82 14.03 -27.13 12.22
C ALA A 82 14.79 -28.40 11.83
N LYS A 83 15.32 -28.47 10.59
CA LYS A 83 16.18 -29.58 10.16
C LYS A 83 17.51 -29.62 10.90
N ALA A 84 18.16 -28.47 11.07
CA ALA A 84 19.42 -28.38 11.81
C ALA A 84 19.27 -28.81 13.27
N SER A 85 18.18 -28.40 13.94
CA SER A 85 17.88 -28.84 15.31
C SER A 85 17.50 -30.32 15.43
N GLY A 86 17.01 -30.94 14.34
CA GLY A 86 16.72 -32.37 14.27
C GLY A 86 17.97 -33.24 14.08
N ASP A 87 18.94 -32.78 13.28
CA ASP A 87 20.22 -33.48 13.08
C ASP A 87 21.10 -33.46 14.33
N ASP A 88 21.08 -32.38 15.12
CA ASP A 88 21.80 -32.30 16.40
C ASP A 88 21.25 -33.28 17.46
N MET A 89 19.97 -33.67 17.38
CA MET A 89 19.38 -34.70 18.27
C MET A 89 19.72 -36.13 17.87
N VAL A 90 20.15 -36.40 16.63
CA VAL A 90 20.50 -37.75 16.15
C VAL A 90 21.98 -38.08 16.39
N LEU A 91 22.82 -37.08 16.63
CA LEU A 91 24.25 -37.27 16.92
C LEU A 91 24.59 -37.36 18.41
N VAL A 92 23.58 -37.30 19.29
CA VAL A 92 23.74 -37.51 20.73
C VAL A 92 22.85 -38.68 21.16
N ASN A 93 23.47 -39.87 21.30
CA ASN A 93 23.01 -41.18 21.81
C ASN A 93 22.45 -42.21 20.81
#